data_AF-A0A2T2X886-F1
#
_entry.id   AF-A0A2T2X886-F1
#
_cell.length_a   1.000
_cell.length_b   1.000
_cell.length_c   1.000
_cell.angle_alpha   90.00
_cell.angle_beta   90.00
_cell.angle_gamma   90.00
#
_symmetry.space_group_name_H-M   'P 1'
#
loop_
_entity.id
_entity.type
_entity.pdbx_description
1 polymer ?
#
loop_
_entity_poly.entity_id
_entity_poly.type
_entity_poly.pdbx_seq_one_letter_code
_entity_poly.pdbx_strand_id
1 'polypeptide(L)'
;MAEQRAIRELKESCLTMDGISKEEIEQHYGILYKGYVNKLNEIRGKMENVDLSQANQSYSELRGLKTEETFCLNGAKLHEWYFDNLGGKGGEPHGRALELINRDFGSYQKFEAEFKATGLAVRGWVVLAYDMDDEKLHIFGQDAHNVGVPWGAYPLFVLDVYEHAYGIDYGVKRAPYIEAFMKNVDWAEVNQRLAKYHI
;
A
#
# COMPACT_ATOMS: atom_id res chain seq x y z
N MET A 1 18.91 21.76 0.10
CA MET A 1 18.83 20.48 0.82
C MET A 1 17.41 19.99 0.72
N ALA A 2 17.22 19.02 -0.16
CA ALA A 2 15.94 18.39 -0.40
C ALA A 2 15.39 17.80 0.90
N GLU A 3 14.10 18.01 1.14
CA GLU A 3 13.41 17.46 2.29
C GLU A 3 13.48 15.92 2.29
N GLN A 4 14.06 15.37 3.35
CA GLN A 4 14.15 13.93 3.54
C GLN A 4 12.83 13.38 4.10
N ARG A 5 12.36 12.27 3.52
CA ARG A 5 11.28 11.47 4.10
C ARG A 5 11.81 10.70 5.31
N ALA A 6 11.16 10.85 6.45
CA ALA A 6 11.45 10.07 7.65
C ALA A 6 10.87 8.65 7.54
N ILE A 7 11.54 7.69 8.16
CA ILE A 7 11.02 6.33 8.38
C ILE A 7 9.95 6.43 9.47
N ARG A 8 8.74 5.93 9.19
CA ARG A 8 7.66 5.82 10.16
C ARG A 8 7.85 4.58 11.02
N GLU A 9 7.58 4.69 12.32
CA GLU A 9 7.67 3.57 13.25
C GLU A 9 6.62 2.49 12.97
N LEU A 10 7.00 1.23 13.19
CA LEU A 10 6.12 0.08 13.07
C LEU A 10 5.31 -0.10 14.36
N LYS A 11 4.00 -0.35 14.23
CA LYS A 11 3.15 -0.71 15.37
C LYS A 11 3.62 -2.03 15.97
N GLU A 12 3.83 -2.09 17.29
CA GLU A 12 4.23 -3.33 17.97
C GLU A 12 3.24 -4.48 17.74
N SER A 13 1.96 -4.17 17.56
CA SER A 13 0.91 -5.16 17.27
C SER A 13 1.12 -5.89 15.94
N CYS A 14 1.89 -5.34 15.00
CA CYS A 14 2.26 -6.04 13.77
C CYS A 14 3.21 -7.23 14.02
N LEU A 15 3.87 -7.29 15.19
CA LEU A 15 4.84 -8.34 15.51
C LEU A 15 4.19 -9.55 16.22
N THR A 16 2.90 -9.47 16.55
CA THR A 16 2.16 -10.51 17.31
C THR A 16 0.88 -10.97 16.60
N MET A 17 0.87 -10.90 15.27
CA MET A 17 -0.27 -11.24 14.42
C MET A 17 -0.48 -12.76 14.29
N ASP A 18 -1.73 -13.15 14.00
CA ASP A 18 -2.08 -14.55 13.71
C ASP A 18 -1.82 -14.86 12.22
N GLY A 19 -0.94 -15.83 11.94
CA GLY A 19 -0.64 -16.30 10.58
C GLY A 19 0.40 -15.49 9.81
N ILE A 20 0.75 -14.28 10.25
CA ILE A 20 1.87 -13.52 9.68
C ILE A 20 2.96 -13.41 10.76
N SER A 21 4.12 -14.00 10.50
CA SER A 21 5.19 -14.11 11.48
C SER A 21 5.89 -12.79 11.72
N LYS A 22 6.48 -12.68 12.91
CA LYS A 22 7.39 -11.59 13.24
C LYS A 22 8.55 -11.48 12.24
N GLU A 23 9.07 -12.60 11.75
CA GLU A 23 10.19 -12.61 10.80
C GLU A 23 9.79 -12.00 9.44
N GLU A 24 8.63 -12.37 8.90
CA GLU A 24 8.05 -11.77 7.70
C GLU A 24 7.95 -10.25 7.84
N ILE A 25 7.36 -9.78 8.94
CA ILE A 25 7.18 -8.34 9.20
C ILE A 25 8.51 -7.61 9.41
N GLU A 26 9.46 -8.18 10.15
CA GLU A 26 10.76 -7.54 10.40
C GLU A 26 11.57 -7.38 9.10
N GLN A 27 11.52 -8.36 8.19
CA GLN A 27 12.20 -8.24 6.90
C GLN A 27 11.47 -7.27 5.95
N HIS A 28 10.14 -7.37 5.86
CA HIS A 28 9.33 -6.51 5.00
C HIS A 28 9.45 -5.04 5.41
N TYR A 29 9.36 -4.74 6.71
CA TYR A 29 9.53 -3.38 7.23
C TYR A 29 11.00 -2.96 7.27
N GLY A 30 11.88 -3.78 7.85
CA GLY A 30 13.25 -3.44 8.18
C GLY A 30 14.18 -3.34 6.97
N ILE A 31 13.88 -4.07 5.90
CA ILE A 31 14.70 -4.12 4.67
C ILE A 31 13.99 -3.39 3.54
N LEU A 32 12.77 -3.82 3.18
CA LEU A 32 12.11 -3.36 1.95
C LEU A 32 11.56 -1.94 2.10
N TYR A 33 10.69 -1.70 3.09
CA TYR A 33 10.13 -0.37 3.34
C TYR A 33 11.21 0.69 3.59
N LYS A 34 12.15 0.42 4.51
CA LYS A 34 13.27 1.33 4.78
C LYS A 34 14.14 1.54 3.54
N GLY A 35 14.29 0.51 2.70
CA GLY A 35 14.95 0.61 1.40
C GLY A 35 14.31 1.65 0.49
N TYR A 36 12.99 1.65 0.34
CA TYR A 36 12.28 2.64 -0.48
C TYR A 36 12.43 4.07 0.06
N VAL A 37 12.34 4.26 1.39
CA VAL A 37 12.54 5.58 2.01
C VAL A 37 13.97 6.09 1.77
N ASN A 38 14.97 5.25 1.98
CA ASN A 38 16.37 5.61 1.78
C ASN A 38 16.66 5.95 0.31
N LYS A 39 16.14 5.16 -0.64
CA LYS A 39 16.33 5.40 -2.08
C LYS A 39 15.58 6.64 -2.56
N LEU A 40 14.39 6.92 -2.04
CA LEU A 40 13.70 8.18 -2.31
C LEU A 40 14.55 9.38 -1.90
N ASN A 41 15.16 9.34 -0.71
CA ASN A 41 16.02 10.42 -0.22
C ASN A 41 17.29 10.58 -1.07
N GLU A 42 17.91 9.46 -1.50
CA GLU A 42 19.05 9.48 -2.42
C GLU A 42 18.68 10.12 -3.77
N ILE A 43 17.54 9.73 -4.35
CA ILE A 43 17.03 10.28 -5.61
C ILE A 43 16.80 11.78 -5.50
N ARG A 44 16.16 12.24 -4.41
CA ARG A 44 15.93 13.67 -4.16
C ARG A 44 17.21 14.47 -4.02
N GLY A 45 18.26 13.89 -3.42
CA GLY A 45 19.59 14.51 -3.38
C GLY A 45 20.22 14.65 -4.78
N LYS A 46 20.12 13.59 -5.60
CA LYS A 46 20.61 13.63 -7.00
C LYS A 46 19.85 14.64 -7.87
N MET A 47 18.55 14.78 -7.64
CA MET A 47 17.69 15.74 -8.32
C MET A 47 18.11 17.21 -8.11
N GLU A 48 18.87 17.54 -7.07
CA GLU A 48 19.36 18.92 -6.85
C GLU A 48 20.39 19.37 -7.91
N ASN A 49 21.12 18.44 -8.52
CA ASN A 49 22.24 18.74 -9.41
C ASN A 49 22.10 18.13 -10.81
N VAL A 50 20.95 17.54 -11.15
CA VAL A 50 20.74 16.90 -12.45
C VAL A 50 20.73 17.92 -13.59
N ASP A 51 21.42 17.63 -14.69
CA ASP A 51 21.43 18.49 -15.88
C ASP A 51 20.12 18.35 -16.66
N LEU A 52 19.27 19.36 -16.55
CA LEU A 52 17.97 19.41 -17.22
C LEU A 52 18.09 19.55 -18.76
N SER A 53 19.23 20.02 -19.27
CA SER A 53 19.43 20.19 -20.72
C SER A 53 19.55 18.86 -21.46
N GLN A 54 19.88 17.77 -20.74
CA GLN A 54 20.00 16.41 -21.28
C GLN A 54 18.68 15.63 -21.26
N ALA A 55 17.55 16.28 -20.96
CA ALA A 55 16.25 15.62 -20.89
C ALA A 55 15.88 14.93 -22.22
N ASN A 56 15.53 13.65 -22.13
CA ASN A 56 15.16 12.84 -23.30
C ASN A 56 14.26 11.66 -22.88
N GLN A 57 13.27 11.37 -23.73
CA GLN A 57 12.23 10.35 -23.48
C GLN A 57 12.74 8.90 -23.52
N SER A 58 13.79 8.64 -24.30
CA SER A 58 14.38 7.30 -24.43
C SER A 58 15.37 7.05 -23.29
N TYR A 59 16.24 8.03 -23.01
CA TYR A 59 17.19 7.96 -21.92
C TYR A 59 17.69 9.34 -21.51
N SER A 60 17.59 9.65 -20.23
CA SER A 60 18.31 10.74 -19.56
C SER A 60 18.41 10.41 -18.08
N GLU A 61 19.40 10.98 -17.38
CA GLU A 61 19.49 10.84 -15.92
C GLU A 61 18.22 11.37 -15.25
N LEU A 62 17.72 12.53 -15.70
CA LEU A 62 16.46 13.11 -15.24
C LEU A 62 15.29 12.13 -15.37
N ARG A 63 15.15 11.46 -16.53
CA ARG A 63 14.09 10.47 -16.75
C ARG A 63 14.21 9.32 -15.75
N GLY A 64 15.41 8.80 -15.55
CA GLY A 64 15.67 7.73 -14.58
C GLY A 64 15.25 8.16 -13.18
N LEU A 65 15.77 9.29 -12.71
CA LEU A 65 15.44 9.84 -11.39
C LEU A 65 13.94 10.08 -11.21
N LYS A 66 13.22 10.64 -12.19
CA LYS A 66 11.77 10.90 -12.09
C LYS A 66 10.92 9.63 -12.07
N THR A 67 11.31 8.62 -12.84
CA THR A 67 10.60 7.33 -12.85
C THR A 67 10.77 6.63 -11.50
N GLU A 68 12.01 6.60 -11.00
CA GLU A 68 12.34 5.96 -9.72
C GLU A 68 11.86 6.77 -8.51
N GLU A 69 11.78 8.10 -8.60
CA GLU A 69 11.17 8.95 -7.58
C GLU A 69 9.72 8.52 -7.33
N THR A 70 8.97 8.28 -8.41
CA THR A 70 7.58 7.82 -8.31
C THR A 70 7.50 6.42 -7.73
N PHE A 71 8.35 5.49 -8.19
CA PHE A 71 8.39 4.12 -7.69
C PHE A 71 8.73 4.07 -6.19
N CYS A 72 9.78 4.77 -5.75
CA CYS A 72 10.20 4.78 -4.35
C CYS A 72 9.21 5.53 -3.45
N LEU A 73 8.62 6.62 -3.94
CA LEU A 73 7.62 7.37 -3.17
C LEU A 73 6.36 6.54 -2.94
N ASN A 74 5.85 5.89 -3.99
CA ASN A 74 4.68 5.02 -3.82
C ASN A 74 5.03 3.75 -3.05
N GLY A 75 6.22 3.18 -3.25
CA GLY A 75 6.72 2.06 -2.43
C GLY A 75 6.69 2.42 -0.95
N ALA A 76 7.21 3.58 -0.55
CA ALA A 76 7.13 4.04 0.83
C ALA A 76 5.68 4.23 1.31
N LYS A 77 4.85 4.95 0.56
CA LYS A 77 3.46 5.23 0.95
C LYS A 77 2.59 3.97 1.07
N LEU A 78 2.67 3.07 0.09
CA LEU A 78 1.89 1.82 0.05
C LEU A 78 2.27 0.90 1.20
N HIS A 79 3.56 0.76 1.51
CA HIS A 79 4.02 -0.02 2.67
C HIS A 79 3.58 0.61 3.99
N GLU A 80 3.68 1.92 4.13
CA GLU A 80 3.19 2.61 5.32
C GLU A 80 1.70 2.34 5.53
N TRP A 81 0.88 2.49 4.48
CA TRP A 81 -0.54 2.21 4.58
C TRP A 81 -0.84 0.73 4.85
N TYR A 82 -0.07 -0.19 4.26
CA TYR A 82 -0.16 -1.63 4.52
C TYR A 82 0.10 -1.96 5.99
N PHE A 83 1.21 -1.49 6.57
CA PHE A 83 1.52 -1.74 7.99
C PHE A 83 0.53 -1.06 8.93
N ASP A 84 0.07 0.15 8.58
CA ASP A 84 -0.97 0.85 9.33
C ASP A 84 -2.29 0.07 9.33
N ASN A 85 -2.60 -0.70 8.28
CA ASN A 85 -3.81 -1.54 8.21
C ASN A 85 -3.72 -2.82 9.05
N LEU A 86 -2.56 -3.15 9.61
CA LEU A 86 -2.30 -4.43 10.29
C LEU A 86 -2.29 -4.30 11.81
N GLY A 87 -2.23 -5.43 12.52
CA GLY A 87 -2.18 -5.48 13.99
C GLY A 87 -3.53 -5.16 14.67
N GLY A 88 -4.63 -5.25 13.93
CA GLY A 88 -5.99 -5.13 14.44
C GLY A 88 -6.61 -6.51 14.76
N LYS A 89 -7.94 -6.54 14.87
CA LYS A 89 -8.70 -7.77 15.23
C LYS A 89 -9.35 -8.47 14.02
N GLY A 90 -9.18 -7.91 12.82
CA GLY A 90 -9.87 -8.39 11.62
C GLY A 90 -11.39 -8.28 11.75
N GLY A 91 -12.08 -9.18 11.05
CA GLY A 91 -13.55 -9.21 11.02
C GLY A 91 -14.14 -8.13 10.10
N GLU A 92 -15.40 -7.78 10.32
CA GLU A 92 -16.07 -6.74 9.52
C GLU A 92 -15.67 -5.33 9.98
N PRO A 93 -15.60 -4.34 9.06
CA PRO A 93 -15.44 -2.94 9.42
C PRO A 93 -16.62 -2.42 10.23
N HIS A 94 -16.44 -1.25 10.81
CA HIS A 94 -17.48 -0.53 11.54
C HIS A 94 -17.50 0.94 11.10
N GLY A 95 -18.53 1.67 11.50
CA GLY A 95 -18.66 3.10 11.22
C GLY A 95 -18.70 3.42 9.73
N ARG A 96 -18.08 4.55 9.36
CA ARG A 96 -18.14 5.11 8.02
C ARG A 96 -17.63 4.15 6.94
N ALA A 97 -16.59 3.39 7.23
CA ALA A 97 -16.07 2.38 6.32
C ALA A 97 -17.12 1.33 5.94
N LEU A 98 -17.85 0.77 6.93
CA LEU A 98 -18.88 -0.23 6.67
C LEU A 98 -20.06 0.37 5.89
N GLU A 99 -20.47 1.60 6.21
CA GLU A 99 -21.54 2.31 5.49
C GLU A 99 -21.21 2.47 4.00
N LEU A 100 -20.01 2.97 3.68
CA LEU A 100 -19.57 3.18 2.30
C LEU A 100 -19.37 1.85 1.58
N ILE A 101 -18.81 0.84 2.23
CA ILE A 101 -18.67 -0.50 1.66
C ILE A 101 -20.03 -1.09 1.30
N ASN A 102 -21.01 -1.00 2.21
CA ASN A 102 -22.36 -1.49 1.93
C ASN A 102 -23.06 -0.68 0.82
N ARG A 103 -22.81 0.62 0.75
CA ARG A 103 -23.35 1.49 -0.31
C ARG A 103 -22.82 1.08 -1.69
N ASP A 104 -21.51 0.89 -1.81
CA ASP A 104 -20.85 0.78 -3.13
C ASP A 104 -20.71 -0.67 -3.61
N PHE A 105 -20.53 -1.63 -2.70
CA PHE A 105 -20.41 -3.05 -3.04
C PHE A 105 -21.68 -3.86 -2.71
N GLY A 106 -22.66 -3.25 -2.03
CA GLY A 106 -23.92 -3.87 -1.63
C GLY A 106 -23.86 -4.70 -0.34
N SER A 107 -22.69 -5.23 0.02
CA SER A 107 -22.42 -5.79 1.35
C SER A 107 -20.91 -5.93 1.61
N TYR A 108 -20.51 -6.02 2.88
CA TYR A 108 -19.13 -6.36 3.24
C TYR A 108 -18.64 -7.66 2.60
N GLN A 109 -19.48 -8.70 2.53
CA GLN A 109 -19.07 -10.00 1.98
C GLN A 109 -18.81 -9.92 0.47
N LYS A 110 -19.54 -9.08 -0.27
CA LYS A 110 -19.28 -8.83 -1.69
C LYS A 110 -17.97 -8.08 -1.89
N PHE A 111 -17.75 -7.02 -1.08
CA PHE A 111 -16.48 -6.30 -1.05
C PHE A 111 -15.30 -7.24 -0.75
N GLU A 112 -15.41 -8.05 0.32
CA GLU A 112 -14.34 -8.96 0.73
C GLU A 112 -14.04 -9.99 -0.37
N ALA A 113 -15.07 -10.55 -1.00
CA ALA A 113 -14.89 -11.48 -2.11
C ALA A 113 -14.16 -10.83 -3.30
N GLU A 114 -14.55 -9.62 -3.69
CA GLU A 114 -13.91 -8.88 -4.79
C GLU A 114 -12.46 -8.48 -4.44
N PHE A 115 -12.22 -8.02 -3.21
CA PHE A 115 -10.90 -7.61 -2.73
C PHE A 115 -9.93 -8.80 -2.71
N LYS A 116 -10.36 -9.94 -2.15
CA LYS A 116 -9.57 -11.18 -2.13
C LYS A 116 -9.31 -11.71 -3.54
N ALA A 117 -10.32 -11.73 -4.40
CA ALA A 117 -10.17 -12.16 -5.79
C ALA A 117 -9.17 -11.29 -6.55
N THR A 118 -9.19 -9.97 -6.32
CA THR A 118 -8.23 -9.03 -6.91
C THR A 118 -6.80 -9.33 -6.42
N GLY A 119 -6.61 -9.65 -5.14
CA GLY A 119 -5.30 -10.03 -4.59
C GLY A 119 -4.73 -11.31 -5.18
N LEU A 120 -5.58 -12.23 -5.64
CA LEU A 120 -5.14 -13.40 -6.39
C LEU A 120 -4.79 -13.07 -7.85
N ALA A 121 -5.38 -12.02 -8.42
CA ALA A 121 -5.25 -11.68 -9.84
C ALA A 121 -4.02 -10.80 -10.16
N VAL A 122 -3.62 -9.90 -9.25
CA VAL A 122 -2.53 -8.92 -9.48
C VAL A 122 -1.22 -9.33 -8.85
N ARG A 123 -0.12 -8.65 -9.19
CA ARG A 123 1.23 -9.00 -8.72
C ARG A 123 1.75 -8.16 -7.58
N GLY A 124 1.23 -6.94 -7.40
CA GLY A 124 1.79 -5.98 -6.47
C GLY A 124 0.84 -5.61 -5.33
N TRP A 125 -0.25 -4.90 -5.64
CA TRP A 125 -1.10 -4.29 -4.63
C TRP A 125 -2.57 -4.43 -4.95
N VAL A 126 -3.37 -4.55 -3.89
CA VAL A 126 -4.82 -4.29 -3.94
C VAL A 126 -5.09 -3.07 -3.09
N VAL A 127 -5.76 -2.08 -3.65
CA VAL A 127 -6.05 -0.81 -2.99
C VAL A 127 -7.54 -0.53 -3.07
N LEU A 128 -8.22 -0.57 -1.94
CA LEU A 128 -9.51 0.09 -1.78
C LEU A 128 -9.25 1.59 -1.65
N ALA A 129 -9.79 2.37 -2.58
CA ALA A 129 -9.67 3.82 -2.59
C ALA A 129 -11.03 4.49 -2.77
N TYR A 130 -11.14 5.71 -2.29
CA TYR A 130 -12.28 6.57 -2.57
C TYR A 130 -11.93 7.52 -3.72
N ASP A 131 -12.70 7.47 -4.80
CA ASP A 131 -12.53 8.34 -5.96
C ASP A 131 -13.36 9.62 -5.77
N MET A 132 -12.70 10.78 -5.87
CA MET A 132 -13.35 12.07 -5.64
C MET A 132 -14.22 12.54 -6.81
N ASP A 133 -14.06 11.97 -8.01
CA ASP A 133 -14.81 12.40 -9.19
C ASP A 133 -16.21 11.77 -9.19
N ASP A 134 -16.32 10.50 -8.77
CA ASP A 134 -17.61 9.80 -8.67
C ASP A 134 -18.13 9.57 -7.25
N GLU A 135 -17.35 9.99 -6.25
CA GLU A 135 -17.66 9.92 -4.82
C GLU A 135 -17.90 8.49 -4.30
N LYS A 136 -17.23 7.49 -4.90
CA LYS A 136 -17.38 6.06 -4.57
C LYS A 136 -16.08 5.35 -4.20
N LEU A 137 -16.26 4.24 -3.51
CA LEU A 137 -15.21 3.26 -3.29
C LEU A 137 -14.97 2.40 -4.54
N HIS A 138 -13.70 2.19 -4.85
CA HIS A 138 -13.22 1.31 -5.91
C HIS A 138 -12.11 0.41 -5.40
N ILE A 139 -12.00 -0.81 -5.94
CA ILE A 139 -10.87 -1.70 -5.73
C ILE A 139 -9.96 -1.62 -6.96
N PHE A 140 -8.75 -1.09 -6.76
CA PHE A 140 -7.73 -0.99 -7.79
C PHE A 140 -6.64 -2.04 -7.58
N GLY A 141 -6.31 -2.77 -8.64
CA GLY A 141 -5.19 -3.70 -8.67
C GLY A 141 -3.96 -3.08 -9.34
N GLN A 142 -2.77 -3.32 -8.78
CA GLN A 142 -1.50 -2.80 -9.31
C GLN A 142 -0.45 -3.90 -9.40
N ASP A 143 0.31 -3.93 -10.49
CA ASP A 143 1.43 -4.87 -10.68
C ASP A 143 2.79 -4.26 -10.26
N ALA A 144 2.85 -2.94 -10.08
CA ALA A 144 4.02 -2.22 -9.60
C ALA A 144 3.62 -1.04 -8.71
N HIS A 145 4.54 -0.52 -7.88
CA HIS A 145 4.27 0.63 -7.01
C HIS A 145 3.78 1.88 -7.77
N ASN A 146 4.14 2.03 -9.05
CA ASN A 146 3.85 3.21 -9.86
C ASN A 146 3.07 2.88 -11.15
N VAL A 147 2.42 1.71 -11.25
CA VAL A 147 1.62 1.31 -12.41
C VAL A 147 0.18 1.10 -11.99
N GLY A 148 -0.75 1.80 -12.66
CA GLY A 148 -2.18 1.65 -12.42
C GLY A 148 -2.72 2.48 -11.24
N VAL A 149 -2.14 3.66 -10.96
CA VAL A 149 -2.64 4.59 -9.94
C VAL A 149 -3.58 5.61 -10.59
N PRO A 150 -4.90 5.56 -10.36
CA PRO A 150 -5.81 6.61 -10.79
C PRO A 150 -5.55 7.88 -9.98
N TRP A 151 -5.44 9.02 -10.65
CA TRP A 151 -5.33 10.32 -9.97
C TRP A 151 -6.69 10.75 -9.45
N GLY A 152 -6.73 11.36 -8.26
CA GLY A 152 -7.99 11.73 -7.61
C GLY A 152 -8.59 10.62 -6.73
N ALA A 153 -8.06 9.39 -6.80
CA ALA A 153 -8.43 8.31 -5.90
C ALA A 153 -7.52 8.28 -4.66
N TYR A 154 -8.13 8.26 -3.47
CA TYR A 154 -7.44 8.30 -2.18
C TYR A 154 -7.39 6.91 -1.55
N PRO A 155 -6.20 6.30 -1.34
CA PRO A 155 -6.07 4.98 -0.72
C PRO A 155 -6.59 4.95 0.71
N LEU A 156 -7.44 3.97 1.00
CA LEU A 156 -8.06 3.77 2.33
C LEU A 156 -7.63 2.45 2.96
N PHE A 157 -7.55 1.37 2.17
CA PHE A 157 -7.15 0.04 2.64
C PHE A 157 -6.31 -0.63 1.56
N VAL A 158 -5.15 -1.17 1.95
CA VAL A 158 -4.04 -1.54 1.07
C VAL A 158 -3.50 -2.90 1.51
N LEU A 159 -3.43 -3.83 0.56
CA LEU A 159 -2.86 -5.16 0.69
C LEU A 159 -1.67 -5.30 -0.27
N ASP A 160 -0.52 -5.70 0.26
CA ASP A 160 0.66 -6.12 -0.53
C ASP A 160 0.49 -7.58 -0.96
N VAL A 161 0.65 -7.89 -2.24
CA VAL A 161 0.64 -9.27 -2.78
C VAL A 161 1.91 -9.61 -3.57
N TYR A 162 2.96 -8.82 -3.41
CA TYR A 162 4.30 -9.27 -3.80
C TYR A 162 4.68 -10.51 -3.01
N GLU A 163 5.48 -11.38 -3.63
CA GLU A 163 5.94 -12.62 -2.99
C GLU A 163 6.74 -12.37 -1.70
N HIS A 164 7.37 -11.21 -1.58
CA HIS A 164 8.10 -10.81 -0.37
C HIS A 164 7.22 -10.46 0.83
N ALA A 165 5.90 -10.39 0.67
CA ALA A 165 4.97 -10.04 1.75
C ALA A 165 4.45 -11.28 2.50
N TYR A 166 4.70 -12.47 1.93
CA TYR A 166 4.16 -13.74 2.44
C TYR A 166 5.07 -14.95 2.20
N GLY A 167 6.20 -14.76 1.52
CA GLY A 167 7.02 -15.86 1.03
C GLY A 167 7.68 -16.66 2.15
N ILE A 168 7.96 -16.03 3.30
CA ILE A 168 8.55 -16.71 4.46
C ILE A 168 7.52 -17.64 5.10
N ASP A 169 6.29 -17.15 5.28
CA ASP A 169 5.24 -17.89 5.98
C ASP A 169 4.49 -18.90 5.09
N TYR A 170 4.31 -18.57 3.81
CA TYR A 170 3.41 -19.30 2.91
C TYR A 170 4.06 -19.84 1.64
N GLY A 171 5.33 -19.51 1.38
CA GLY A 171 6.01 -19.84 0.13
C GLY A 171 5.23 -19.29 -1.07
N VAL A 172 4.80 -20.16 -1.98
CA VAL A 172 4.04 -19.76 -3.18
C VAL A 172 2.53 -19.65 -2.95
N LYS A 173 2.03 -19.96 -1.74
CA LYS A 173 0.58 -20.05 -1.46
C LYS A 173 0.02 -18.69 -1.04
N ARG A 174 -0.40 -17.89 -2.00
CA ARG A 174 -0.96 -16.55 -1.73
C ARG A 174 -2.34 -16.55 -1.03
N ALA A 175 -3.24 -17.45 -1.40
CA ALA A 175 -4.59 -17.47 -0.84
C ALA A 175 -4.63 -17.53 0.72
N PRO A 176 -3.91 -18.44 1.40
CA PRO A 176 -3.90 -18.46 2.87
C PRO A 176 -3.26 -17.22 3.50
N TYR A 177 -2.31 -16.56 2.82
CA TYR A 177 -1.79 -15.27 3.26
C TYR A 177 -2.86 -14.18 3.26
N ILE A 178 -3.63 -14.07 2.17
CA ILE A 178 -4.71 -13.06 2.09
C ILE A 178 -5.73 -13.29 3.21
N GLU A 179 -6.05 -14.55 3.53
CA GLU A 179 -6.91 -14.87 4.67
C GLU A 179 -6.30 -14.43 6.01
N ALA A 180 -5.01 -14.65 6.23
CA ALA A 180 -4.32 -14.19 7.44
C ALA A 180 -4.24 -12.67 7.52
N PHE A 181 -3.99 -11.99 6.41
CA PHE A 181 -4.07 -10.54 6.33
C PHE A 181 -5.44 -10.03 6.80
N MET A 182 -6.54 -10.58 6.27
CA MET A 182 -7.91 -10.18 6.64
C MET A 182 -8.23 -10.42 8.13
N LYS A 183 -7.62 -11.41 8.78
CA LYS A 183 -7.77 -11.65 10.23
C LYS A 183 -7.08 -10.62 11.11
N ASN A 184 -6.11 -9.87 10.59
CA ASN A 184 -5.30 -8.92 11.34
C ASN A 184 -5.57 -7.46 10.95
N VAL A 185 -6.65 -7.19 10.22
CA VAL A 185 -6.99 -5.84 9.78
C VAL A 185 -7.36 -4.94 10.94
N ASP A 186 -6.83 -3.72 10.93
CA ASP A 186 -7.16 -2.60 11.80
C ASP A 186 -8.14 -1.65 11.07
N TRP A 187 -9.43 -1.95 11.16
CA TRP A 187 -10.47 -1.13 10.53
C TRP A 187 -10.59 0.29 11.10
N ALA A 188 -10.00 0.57 12.28
CA ALA A 188 -9.97 1.92 12.82
C ALA A 188 -9.09 2.84 11.96
N GLU A 189 -8.01 2.32 11.38
CA GLU A 189 -7.14 3.05 10.47
C GLU A 189 -7.89 3.51 9.20
N VAL A 190 -8.72 2.62 8.62
CA VAL A 190 -9.54 2.95 7.44
C VAL A 190 -10.51 4.10 7.74
N ASN A 191 -11.17 4.06 8.90
CA ASN A 191 -12.05 5.14 9.36
C ASN A 191 -11.29 6.44 9.64
N GLN A 192 -10.08 6.37 10.20
CA GLN A 192 -9.25 7.55 10.42
C GLN A 192 -8.83 8.22 9.10
N ARG A 193 -8.53 7.44 8.06
CA ARG A 193 -8.23 7.96 6.72
C ARG A 193 -9.44 8.63 6.08
N LEU A 194 -10.62 8.02 6.18
CA LEU A 194 -11.87 8.63 5.73
C LEU A 194 -12.09 10.00 6.39
N ALA A 195 -11.99 10.05 7.73
CA ALA A 195 -12.14 11.28 8.48
C ALA A 195 -11.10 12.35 8.10
N LYS A 196 -9.85 11.96 7.88
CA LYS A 196 -8.76 12.85 7.46
C LYS A 196 -9.05 13.52 6.12
N TYR A 197 -9.71 12.83 5.20
CA TYR A 197 -10.09 13.36 3.89
C TYR A 197 -11.50 13.96 3.86
N HIS A 198 -12.16 14.06 5.02
CA HIS A 198 -13.53 14.57 5.16
C HIS A 198 -14.58 13.77 4.36
N ILE A 199 -14.41 12.45 4.27
CA ILE A 199 -15.30 11.50 3.58
C ILE A 199 -16.25 10.78 4.57
#